data_AF-A0A7S2IU78-F1
#
_entry.id   AF-A0A7S2IU78-F1
#
_cell.length_a   1.000
_cell.length_b   1.000
_cell.length_c   1.000
_cell.angle_alpha   90.00
_cell.angle_beta   90.00
_cell.angle_gamma   90.00
#
_symmetry.space_group_name_H-M   'P 1'
#
loop_
_entity.id
_entity.type
_entity.pdbx_description
1 polymer ?
#
loop_
_entity_poly.entity_id
_entity_poly.type
_entity_poly.pdbx_seq_one_letter_code
_entity_poly.pdbx_strand_id
1 'polypeptide(L)'
;GSEGVAGGCTVSRSYRWRDASSVVGGSMVGPNHVYDGSGYVVTWPNELAAASAMLEEVQADGFLGAETRALWIEFSLYNVNINRFCVVRLLFEQLSSGAVVPYAYIRPLSLLWYDTASGLSWLLLAEVSLLFLVLFFLSLEISAMRTHGMAKYWSDLSNWYDWPSLLGFGLIGFCRYRTWWAMSKLKKQIAEEGVMSTAFFSFHEVLEWADYEQYGLAVDTLLVYLKVLQFLAGVPHINTLLYTLRRARDQLAHFTFCLVVLVIAFASSFHLALGTQLHEWRHMGTSVMSLLHVTLGQVDVPTLERESPLGVFLYLSFLFLVVLVAVNIFLSIVTDAYTAEKAAAIHVDLFKVLIDAARRQIHRTRTSINSLKARWKGVVAEASFNASTSFKQYVGERTTALSASFKSRSSSVRGMSRQVHMVRVRVTVAVAVA
;
A
#
# COMPACT_ATOMS: atom_id res chain seq x y z
N GLY A 1 10.67 -45.35 32.73
CA GLY A 1 10.39 -46.75 32.43
C GLY A 1 9.11 -46.83 31.64
N SER A 2 9.21 -47.34 30.42
CA SER A 2 8.21 -48.09 29.63
C SER A 2 8.47 -47.78 28.16
N GLU A 3 9.32 -48.63 27.57
CA GLU A 3 9.51 -48.77 26.14
C GLU A 3 8.17 -49.09 25.46
N GLY A 4 7.92 -48.43 24.33
CA GLY A 4 6.88 -48.78 23.39
C GLY A 4 7.51 -48.95 22.01
N VAL A 5 7.97 -50.16 21.72
CA VAL A 5 8.47 -50.57 20.41
C VAL A 5 7.29 -50.71 19.47
N ALA A 6 7.13 -49.76 18.55
CA ALA A 6 6.30 -49.93 17.36
C ALA A 6 7.23 -50.08 16.16
N GLY A 7 7.49 -51.34 15.79
CA GLY A 7 8.19 -51.69 14.57
C GLY A 7 7.35 -51.35 13.35
N GLY A 8 7.57 -50.16 12.79
CA GLY A 8 7.29 -49.84 11.41
C GLY A 8 8.62 -49.73 10.69
N CYS A 9 8.76 -50.36 9.52
CA CYS A 9 9.93 -50.23 8.66
C CYS A 9 10.03 -48.77 8.16
N THR A 10 10.55 -47.87 8.99
CA THR A 10 10.90 -46.53 8.57
C THR A 10 12.19 -46.65 7.77
N VAL A 11 12.06 -46.73 6.45
CA VAL A 11 13.14 -46.32 5.55
C VAL A 11 13.60 -44.97 6.09
N SER A 12 14.84 -44.91 6.57
CA SER A 12 15.46 -43.69 7.07
C SER A 12 15.50 -42.70 5.92
N ARG A 13 14.46 -41.86 5.79
CA ARG A 13 14.46 -40.77 4.81
C ARG A 13 15.64 -39.87 5.17
N SER A 14 16.56 -39.70 4.21
CA SER A 14 17.71 -38.80 4.26
C SER A 14 17.31 -37.36 4.65
N TYR A 15 16.05 -37.01 4.37
CA TYR A 15 15.47 -35.68 4.54
C TYR A 15 14.70 -35.54 5.85
N ARG A 16 15.07 -34.53 6.64
CA ARG A 16 14.40 -34.18 7.89
C ARG A 16 13.26 -33.19 7.63
N TRP A 17 12.11 -33.45 8.24
CA TRP A 17 11.00 -32.50 8.27
C TRP A 17 11.44 -31.20 8.97
N ARG A 18 11.03 -30.06 8.42
CA ARG A 18 11.25 -28.74 8.98
C ARG A 18 9.92 -28.05 9.20
N ASP A 19 9.74 -27.49 10.40
CA ASP A 19 8.55 -26.72 10.74
C ASP A 19 8.56 -25.36 10.04
N ALA A 20 7.39 -24.76 9.84
CA ALA A 20 7.22 -23.51 9.11
C ALA A 20 8.04 -22.34 9.70
N SER A 21 8.32 -22.35 11.01
CA SER A 21 9.17 -21.34 11.68
C SER A 21 10.66 -21.50 11.38
N SER A 22 11.08 -22.71 10.98
CA SER A 22 12.47 -23.06 10.68
C SER A 22 12.80 -23.01 9.18
N VAL A 23 11.78 -23.03 8.33
CA VAL A 23 11.93 -22.93 6.87
C VAL A 23 11.89 -21.47 6.44
N VAL A 24 12.88 -21.07 5.66
CA VAL A 24 13.02 -19.67 5.23
C VAL A 24 12.06 -19.31 4.08
N GLY A 25 11.51 -20.29 3.35
CA GLY A 25 10.67 -20.09 2.14
C GLY A 25 9.26 -19.55 2.39
N GLY A 26 8.77 -19.63 3.64
CA GLY A 26 7.45 -19.17 4.06
C GLY A 26 6.27 -19.83 3.33
N SER A 27 5.07 -19.24 3.44
CA SER A 27 3.84 -19.85 2.94
C SER A 27 3.66 -19.68 1.42
N MET A 28 2.89 -20.58 0.81
CA MET A 28 2.56 -20.56 -0.61
C MET A 28 1.05 -20.71 -0.81
N VAL A 29 0.44 -19.73 -1.49
CA VAL A 29 -0.97 -19.79 -1.89
C VAL A 29 -1.04 -20.40 -3.28
N GLY A 30 -1.58 -21.61 -3.37
CA GLY A 30 -1.86 -22.28 -4.63
C GLY A 30 -3.32 -22.12 -5.05
N PRO A 31 -3.68 -22.59 -6.26
CA PRO A 31 -5.03 -22.47 -6.80
C PRO A 31 -6.08 -23.26 -6.01
N ASN A 32 -5.72 -24.39 -5.39
CA ASN A 32 -6.69 -25.20 -4.63
C ASN A 32 -6.48 -25.10 -3.12
N HIS A 33 -5.23 -24.95 -2.65
CA HIS A 33 -4.91 -24.94 -1.22
C HIS A 33 -3.87 -23.88 -0.86
N VAL A 34 -3.89 -23.46 0.41
CA VAL A 34 -2.83 -22.66 1.02
C VAL A 34 -1.92 -23.63 1.77
N TYR A 35 -0.64 -23.62 1.42
CA TYR A 35 0.38 -24.45 2.05
C TYR A 35 1.19 -23.59 3.01
N ASP A 36 1.37 -24.09 4.23
CA ASP A 36 2.32 -23.51 5.15
C ASP A 36 3.76 -23.79 4.69
N GLY A 37 4.72 -23.03 5.18
CA GLY A 37 6.12 -23.19 4.79
C GLY A 37 6.79 -24.44 5.36
N SER A 38 6.06 -25.35 6.00
CA SER A 38 6.63 -26.57 6.59
C SER A 38 6.81 -27.65 5.52
N GLY A 39 7.82 -28.51 5.70
CA GLY A 39 8.07 -29.55 4.70
C GLY A 39 9.46 -30.16 4.74
N TYR A 40 9.71 -31.01 3.75
CA TYR A 40 11.04 -31.52 3.43
C TYR A 40 11.70 -30.57 2.43
N VAL A 41 12.88 -30.06 2.78
CA VAL A 41 13.61 -29.08 1.97
C VAL A 41 14.93 -29.68 1.52
N VAL A 42 15.16 -29.62 0.21
CA VAL A 42 16.43 -29.97 -0.42
C VAL A 42 16.99 -28.70 -1.07
N THR A 43 18.30 -28.47 -0.96
CA THR A 43 18.95 -27.31 -1.56
C THR A 43 19.86 -27.81 -2.67
N TRP A 44 19.63 -27.34 -3.89
CA TRP A 44 20.40 -27.77 -5.06
C TRP A 44 21.78 -27.10 -5.06
N PRO A 45 22.85 -27.83 -5.37
CA PRO A 45 24.17 -27.23 -5.54
C PRO A 45 24.24 -26.41 -6.84
N ASN A 46 25.16 -25.45 -6.88
CA ASN A 46 25.34 -24.57 -8.05
C ASN A 46 25.99 -25.28 -9.25
N GLU A 47 26.73 -26.37 -9.01
CA GLU A 47 27.41 -27.14 -10.05
C GLU A 47 26.47 -28.16 -10.70
N LEU A 48 26.41 -28.16 -12.03
CA LEU A 48 25.51 -29.03 -12.80
C LEU A 48 25.71 -30.52 -12.51
N ALA A 49 26.96 -30.99 -12.43
CA ALA A 49 27.27 -32.40 -12.18
C ALA A 49 26.84 -32.87 -10.78
N ALA A 50 27.02 -32.01 -9.76
CA ALA A 50 26.55 -32.29 -8.41
C ALA A 50 25.01 -32.24 -8.33
N ALA A 51 24.38 -31.31 -9.03
CA ALA A 51 22.92 -31.17 -9.07
C ALA A 51 22.25 -32.36 -9.77
N SER A 52 22.84 -32.87 -10.86
CA SER A 52 22.35 -34.07 -11.55
C SER A 52 22.48 -35.32 -10.68
N ALA A 53 23.62 -35.49 -9.99
CA ALA A 53 23.82 -36.61 -9.07
C ALA A 53 22.82 -36.57 -7.89
N MET A 54 22.59 -35.38 -7.33
CA MET A 54 21.60 -35.20 -6.27
C MET A 54 20.16 -35.44 -6.76
N LEU A 55 19.85 -35.10 -8.01
CA LEU A 55 18.54 -35.39 -8.59
C LEU A 55 18.29 -36.90 -8.72
N GLU A 56 19.30 -37.66 -9.16
CA GLU A 56 19.22 -39.12 -9.24
C GLU A 56 19.04 -39.75 -7.85
N GLU A 57 19.71 -39.22 -6.82
CA GLU A 57 19.55 -39.65 -5.42
C GLU A 57 18.13 -39.37 -4.91
N VAL A 58 17.62 -38.13 -5.08
CA VAL A 58 16.25 -37.74 -4.68
C VAL A 58 15.20 -38.59 -5.38
N GLN A 59 15.43 -38.95 -6.65
CA GLN A 59 14.55 -39.81 -7.41
C GLN A 59 14.61 -41.27 -6.92
N ALA A 60 15.80 -41.80 -6.63
CA ALA A 60 16.00 -43.15 -6.09
C ALA A 60 15.38 -43.31 -4.69
N ASP A 61 15.44 -42.26 -3.86
CA ASP A 61 14.83 -42.20 -2.53
C ASP A 61 13.29 -42.13 -2.57
N GLY A 62 12.68 -41.93 -3.74
CA GLY A 62 11.24 -41.81 -3.88
C GLY A 62 10.67 -40.60 -3.15
N PHE A 63 11.39 -39.46 -3.21
CA PHE A 63 11.02 -38.23 -2.49
C PHE A 63 9.58 -37.76 -2.79
N LEU A 64 9.11 -38.00 -4.00
CA LEU A 64 7.73 -37.75 -4.41
C LEU A 64 6.94 -39.06 -4.32
N GLY A 65 5.92 -39.09 -3.46
CA GLY A 65 5.02 -40.23 -3.30
C GLY A 65 3.56 -39.84 -3.51
N ALA A 66 2.65 -40.81 -3.40
CA ALA A 66 1.21 -40.58 -3.48
C ALA A 66 0.67 -39.64 -2.37
N GLU A 67 1.42 -39.52 -1.27
CA GLU A 67 1.10 -38.63 -0.14
C GLU A 67 1.59 -37.20 -0.33
N THR A 68 2.43 -36.93 -1.34
CA THR A 68 2.89 -35.57 -1.63
C THR A 68 1.71 -34.75 -2.13
N ARG A 69 1.43 -33.61 -1.48
CA ARG A 69 0.29 -32.73 -1.84
C ARG A 69 0.73 -31.51 -2.65
N ALA A 70 1.92 -31.02 -2.39
CA ALA A 70 2.51 -29.92 -3.13
C ALA A 70 4.02 -30.13 -3.23
N LEU A 71 4.55 -29.88 -4.41
CA LEU A 71 5.96 -29.68 -4.66
C LEU A 71 6.09 -28.26 -5.19
N TRP A 72 6.92 -27.42 -4.55
CA TRP A 72 7.31 -26.17 -5.18
C TRP A 72 8.82 -26.02 -5.28
N ILE A 73 9.23 -25.42 -6.39
CA ILE A 73 10.62 -25.12 -6.72
C ILE A 73 10.76 -23.60 -6.68
N GLU A 74 11.67 -23.12 -5.84
CA GLU A 74 11.93 -21.69 -5.68
C GLU A 74 13.37 -21.36 -6.06
N PHE A 75 13.53 -20.37 -6.94
CA PHE A 75 14.83 -19.80 -7.27
C PHE A 75 14.70 -18.33 -7.61
N SER A 76 15.80 -17.59 -7.46
CA SER A 76 15.85 -16.15 -7.72
C SER A 76 16.89 -15.86 -8.80
N LEU A 77 16.50 -15.04 -9.76
CA LEU A 77 17.35 -14.58 -10.85
C LEU A 77 17.64 -13.09 -10.67
N TYR A 78 18.84 -12.66 -11.04
CA TYR A 78 19.19 -11.25 -11.09
C TYR A 78 19.70 -10.89 -12.49
N ASN A 79 19.03 -9.93 -13.13
CA ASN A 79 19.46 -9.41 -14.41
C ASN A 79 20.21 -8.09 -14.19
N VAL A 80 21.52 -8.14 -14.39
CA VAL A 80 22.44 -6.99 -14.21
C VAL A 80 22.15 -5.86 -15.20
N ASN A 81 21.77 -6.18 -16.43
CA ASN A 81 21.58 -5.18 -17.50
C ASN A 81 20.41 -4.23 -17.21
N ILE A 82 19.35 -4.73 -16.58
CA ILE A 82 18.15 -3.96 -16.23
C ILE A 82 18.03 -3.68 -14.73
N ASN A 83 18.99 -4.17 -13.92
CA ASN A 83 18.98 -4.08 -12.46
C ASN A 83 17.62 -4.50 -11.86
N ARG A 84 17.21 -5.74 -12.16
CA ARG A 84 15.96 -6.34 -11.66
C ARG A 84 16.22 -7.74 -11.13
N PHE A 85 15.65 -8.01 -9.97
CA PHE A 85 15.50 -9.37 -9.45
C PHE A 85 14.23 -9.98 -10.04
N CYS A 86 14.20 -11.29 -10.18
CA CYS A 86 13.01 -12.04 -10.54
C CYS A 86 12.97 -13.28 -9.65
N VAL A 87 11.98 -13.35 -8.78
CA VAL A 87 11.74 -14.55 -7.96
C VAL A 87 10.77 -15.44 -8.71
N VAL A 88 11.14 -16.71 -8.88
CA VAL A 88 10.34 -17.71 -9.57
C VAL A 88 9.97 -18.80 -8.57
N ARG A 89 8.68 -19.06 -8.45
CA ARG A 89 8.10 -20.15 -7.66
C ARG A 89 7.22 -20.98 -8.57
N LEU A 90 7.62 -22.23 -8.82
CA LEU A 90 6.87 -23.19 -9.60
C LEU A 90 6.22 -24.16 -8.64
N LEU A 91 4.90 -24.22 -8.59
CA LEU A 91 4.11 -25.08 -7.73
C LEU A 91 3.45 -26.19 -8.56
N PHE A 92 3.53 -27.41 -8.08
CA PHE A 92 2.86 -28.59 -8.61
C PHE A 92 2.00 -29.17 -7.48
N GLU A 93 0.69 -28.93 -7.54
CA GLU A 93 -0.26 -29.47 -6.57
C GLU A 93 -0.76 -30.84 -7.02
N GLN A 94 -0.65 -31.85 -6.17
CA GLN A 94 -1.21 -33.16 -6.41
C GLN A 94 -2.54 -33.31 -5.64
N LEU A 95 -3.64 -33.27 -6.38
CA LEU A 95 -4.98 -33.39 -5.83
C LEU A 95 -5.23 -34.81 -5.31
N SER A 96 -6.22 -34.96 -4.43
CA SER A 96 -6.67 -36.28 -3.95
C SER A 96 -7.15 -37.22 -5.06
N SER A 97 -7.56 -36.66 -6.21
CA SER A 97 -7.89 -37.42 -7.42
C SER A 97 -6.67 -37.98 -8.16
N GLY A 98 -5.44 -37.61 -7.76
CA GLY A 98 -4.20 -37.99 -8.44
C GLY A 98 -3.79 -37.05 -9.58
N ALA A 99 -4.62 -36.05 -9.92
CA ALA A 99 -4.26 -35.04 -10.91
C ALA A 99 -3.17 -34.09 -10.36
N VAL A 100 -2.21 -33.72 -11.22
CA VAL A 100 -1.18 -32.73 -10.89
C VAL A 100 -1.51 -31.41 -11.59
N VAL A 101 -1.72 -30.35 -10.81
CA VAL A 101 -2.05 -29.00 -11.29
C VAL A 101 -0.82 -28.11 -11.17
N PRO A 102 -0.22 -27.66 -12.29
CA PRO A 102 0.91 -26.74 -12.27
C PRO A 102 0.44 -25.30 -12.08
N TYR A 103 1.21 -24.52 -11.32
CA TYR A 103 1.02 -23.09 -11.11
C TYR A 103 2.39 -22.39 -11.06
N ALA A 104 2.54 -21.29 -11.79
CA ALA A 104 3.78 -20.53 -11.83
C ALA A 104 3.55 -19.11 -11.28
N TYR A 105 4.30 -18.76 -10.24
CA TYR A 105 4.38 -17.42 -9.70
C TYR A 105 5.75 -16.82 -10.07
N ILE A 106 5.73 -15.83 -10.97
CA ILE A 106 6.93 -15.17 -11.49
C ILE A 106 6.83 -13.69 -11.16
N ARG A 107 7.71 -13.21 -10.28
CA ARG A 107 7.65 -11.85 -9.76
C ARG A 107 8.95 -11.09 -10.03
N PRO A 108 8.95 -10.14 -10.98
CA PRO A 108 10.07 -9.22 -11.16
C PRO A 108 10.00 -8.10 -10.11
N LEU A 109 11.11 -7.84 -9.41
CA LEU A 109 11.24 -6.78 -8.41
C LEU A 109 12.43 -5.87 -8.71
N SER A 110 12.24 -4.60 -8.41
CA SER A 110 13.32 -3.62 -8.32
C SER A 110 13.69 -3.55 -6.84
N LEU A 111 14.88 -3.98 -6.43
CA LEU A 111 15.29 -3.95 -5.02
C LEU A 111 16.43 -2.96 -4.77
N LEU A 112 17.09 -2.49 -5.82
CA LEU A 112 18.23 -1.57 -5.78
C LEU A 112 17.81 -0.18 -6.32
N TRP A 113 16.74 0.38 -5.75
CA TRP A 113 16.10 1.63 -6.23
C TRP A 113 17.02 2.86 -6.29
N TYR A 114 18.02 2.92 -5.41
CA TYR A 114 18.90 4.08 -5.25
C TYR A 114 20.31 3.84 -5.79
N ASP A 115 20.55 2.66 -6.39
CA ASP A 115 21.85 2.31 -6.95
C ASP A 115 21.97 2.85 -8.37
N THR A 116 22.08 4.18 -8.48
CA THR A 116 22.30 4.88 -9.75
C THR A 116 23.64 5.58 -9.69
N ALA A 117 24.45 5.45 -10.73
CA ALA A 117 25.78 6.07 -10.82
C ALA A 117 25.77 7.61 -10.70
N SER A 118 24.61 8.26 -10.87
CA SER A 118 24.46 9.73 -10.87
C SER A 118 24.17 10.37 -9.50
N GLY A 119 24.34 9.66 -8.39
CA GLY A 119 24.33 10.22 -7.03
C GLY A 119 22.96 10.46 -6.39
N LEU A 120 22.04 11.16 -7.08
CA LEU A 120 20.63 11.32 -6.66
C LEU A 120 19.70 10.74 -7.73
N SER A 121 19.00 9.65 -7.40
CA SER A 121 18.00 9.11 -8.31
C SER A 121 16.79 10.05 -8.37
N TRP A 122 16.30 10.33 -9.57
CA TRP A 122 15.06 11.11 -9.78
C TRP A 122 13.88 10.52 -9.00
N LEU A 123 13.90 9.20 -8.78
CA LEU A 123 12.94 8.46 -7.99
C LEU A 123 12.97 8.89 -6.51
N LEU A 124 14.15 9.04 -5.91
CA LEU A 124 14.27 9.51 -4.52
C LEU A 124 13.70 10.93 -4.38
N LEU A 125 13.95 11.81 -5.35
CA LEU A 125 13.40 13.16 -5.34
C LEU A 125 11.86 13.13 -5.42
N ALA A 126 11.30 12.29 -6.31
CA ALA A 126 9.86 12.08 -6.42
C ALA A 126 9.26 11.56 -5.10
N GLU A 127 9.88 10.58 -4.45
CA GLU A 127 9.42 10.02 -3.18
C GLU A 127 9.46 11.05 -2.04
N VAL A 128 10.54 11.82 -1.92
CA VAL A 128 10.66 12.87 -0.90
C VAL A 128 9.60 13.96 -1.12
N SER A 129 9.36 14.35 -2.39
CA SER A 129 8.32 15.33 -2.71
C SER A 129 6.91 14.80 -2.42
N LEU A 130 6.64 13.51 -2.67
CA LEU A 130 5.38 12.87 -2.33
C LEU A 130 5.17 12.80 -0.82
N LEU A 131 6.21 12.43 -0.06
CA LEU A 131 6.17 12.45 1.41
C LEU A 131 5.85 13.85 1.95
N PHE A 132 6.48 14.88 1.39
CA PHE A 132 6.19 16.27 1.75
C PHE A 132 4.72 16.63 1.46
N LEU A 133 4.19 16.23 0.30
CA LEU A 133 2.80 16.47 -0.08
C LEU A 133 1.81 15.80 0.90
N VAL A 134 2.07 14.54 1.27
CA VAL A 134 1.26 13.78 2.23
C VAL A 134 1.27 14.46 3.61
N LEU A 135 2.45 14.85 4.11
CA LEU A 135 2.56 15.56 5.39
C LEU A 135 1.87 16.93 5.35
N PHE A 136 1.96 17.64 4.22
CA PHE A 136 1.27 18.90 4.01
C PHE A 136 -0.25 18.71 4.09
N PHE A 137 -0.82 17.75 3.35
CA PHE A 137 -2.26 17.47 3.42
C PHE A 137 -2.71 16.97 4.79
N LEU A 138 -1.92 16.10 5.44
CA LEU A 138 -2.19 15.67 6.82
C LEU A 138 -2.26 16.86 7.78
N SER A 139 -1.36 17.84 7.64
CA SER A 139 -1.38 19.05 8.47
C SER A 139 -2.62 19.92 8.23
N LEU A 140 -3.11 19.96 6.99
CA LEU A 140 -4.35 20.67 6.64
C LEU A 140 -5.56 20.00 7.27
N GLU A 141 -5.68 18.68 7.17
CA GLU A 141 -6.81 17.94 7.75
C GLU A 141 -6.83 18.02 9.27
N ILE A 142 -5.67 17.90 9.93
CA ILE A 142 -5.56 18.08 11.38
C ILE A 142 -5.95 19.51 11.79
N SER A 143 -5.55 20.51 11.02
CA SER A 143 -5.94 21.91 11.27
C SER A 143 -7.45 22.13 11.05
N ALA A 144 -8.03 21.54 10.00
CA ALA A 144 -9.45 21.61 9.71
C ALA A 144 -10.28 20.98 10.84
N MET A 145 -9.85 19.82 11.33
CA MET A 145 -10.42 19.12 12.48
C MET A 145 -10.39 19.97 13.77
N ARG A 146 -9.26 20.63 14.05
CA ARG A 146 -9.12 21.49 15.24
C ARG A 146 -9.97 22.75 15.18
N THR A 147 -10.21 23.28 13.98
CA THR A 147 -10.93 24.55 13.78
C THR A 147 -12.45 24.37 13.69
N HIS A 148 -12.93 23.31 13.04
CA HIS A 148 -14.36 23.07 12.84
C HIS A 148 -15.00 22.23 13.95
N GLY A 149 -14.19 21.60 14.81
CA GLY A 149 -14.62 20.65 15.84
C GLY A 149 -14.87 19.25 15.27
N MET A 150 -14.55 18.22 16.06
CA MET A 150 -14.59 16.81 15.63
C MET A 150 -15.97 16.40 15.10
N ALA A 151 -17.04 16.70 15.84
CA ALA A 151 -18.39 16.25 15.48
C ALA A 151 -18.86 16.79 14.13
N LYS A 152 -18.59 18.08 13.85
CA LYS A 152 -18.99 18.71 12.58
C LYS A 152 -18.12 18.22 11.42
N TYR A 153 -16.84 17.99 11.66
CA TYR A 153 -15.92 17.47 10.64
C TYR A 153 -16.32 16.07 10.16
N TRP A 154 -16.66 15.16 11.08
CA TRP A 154 -17.06 13.79 10.72
C TRP A 154 -18.49 13.69 10.14
N SER A 155 -19.32 14.71 10.32
CA SER A 155 -20.65 14.77 9.69
C SER A 155 -20.62 15.09 8.19
N ASP A 156 -19.51 15.65 7.69
CA ASP A 156 -19.36 15.97 6.26
C ASP A 156 -18.83 14.76 5.49
N LEU A 157 -19.63 14.25 4.55
CA LEU A 157 -19.29 13.10 3.71
C LEU A 157 -18.07 13.36 2.82
N SER A 158 -17.73 14.62 2.54
CA SER A 158 -16.53 14.98 1.80
C SER A 158 -15.25 14.50 2.50
N ASN A 159 -15.20 14.61 3.82
CA ASN A 159 -13.98 14.35 4.58
C ASN A 159 -13.68 12.84 4.69
N TRP A 160 -14.67 11.99 4.42
CA TRP A 160 -14.51 10.54 4.42
C TRP A 160 -13.60 10.02 3.30
N TYR A 161 -13.35 10.78 2.24
CA TYR A 161 -12.45 10.38 1.16
C TYR A 161 -10.97 10.67 1.45
N ASP A 162 -10.69 11.71 2.25
CA ASP A 162 -9.33 12.19 2.48
C ASP A 162 -8.54 11.29 3.45
N TRP A 163 -9.21 10.76 4.48
CA TRP A 163 -8.58 9.90 5.48
C TRP A 163 -8.12 8.54 4.94
N PRO A 164 -8.93 7.78 4.18
CA PRO A 164 -8.50 6.51 3.61
C PRO A 164 -7.28 6.65 2.71
N SER A 165 -7.20 7.72 1.92
CA SER A 165 -6.03 7.96 1.05
C SER A 165 -4.79 8.36 1.87
N LEU A 166 -4.94 9.26 2.85
CA LEU A 166 -3.82 9.64 3.74
C LEU A 166 -3.29 8.45 4.56
N LEU A 167 -4.19 7.60 5.08
CA LEU A 167 -3.82 6.37 5.77
C LEU A 167 -3.19 5.36 4.81
N GLY A 168 -3.68 5.28 3.57
CA GLY A 168 -3.13 4.47 2.48
C GLY A 168 -1.66 4.83 2.21
N PHE A 169 -1.35 6.11 1.98
CA PHE A 169 0.03 6.57 1.82
C PHE A 169 0.91 6.27 3.04
N GLY A 170 0.37 6.37 4.27
CA GLY A 170 1.07 5.98 5.48
C GLY A 170 1.42 4.48 5.51
N LEU A 171 0.47 3.62 5.14
CA LEU A 171 0.67 2.17 5.04
C LEU A 171 1.69 1.83 3.95
N ILE A 172 1.61 2.47 2.78
CA ILE A 172 2.57 2.31 1.68
C ILE A 172 3.99 2.68 2.16
N GLY A 173 4.14 3.82 2.85
CA GLY A 173 5.41 4.23 3.44
C GLY A 173 5.95 3.22 4.45
N PHE A 174 5.08 2.62 5.27
CA PHE A 174 5.44 1.55 6.19
C PHE A 174 5.87 0.27 5.47
N CYS A 175 5.12 -0.18 4.46
CA CYS A 175 5.49 -1.32 3.63
C CYS A 175 6.84 -1.10 2.94
N ARG A 176 7.08 0.11 2.42
CA ARG A 176 8.37 0.47 1.81
C ARG A 176 9.52 0.46 2.81
N TYR A 177 9.29 0.92 4.03
CA TYR A 177 10.29 0.81 5.11
C TYR A 177 10.58 -0.66 5.44
N ARG A 178 9.56 -1.52 5.49
CA ARG A 178 9.71 -2.95 5.73
C ARG A 178 10.45 -3.67 4.61
N THR A 179 10.17 -3.37 3.34
CA THR A 179 10.92 -3.93 2.20
C THR A 179 12.39 -3.51 2.24
N TRP A 180 12.67 -2.24 2.53
CA TRP A 180 14.04 -1.75 2.70
C TRP A 180 14.77 -2.45 3.85
N TRP A 181 14.11 -2.61 5.00
CA TRP A 181 14.67 -3.31 6.16
C TRP A 181 14.99 -4.77 5.83
N ALA A 182 14.03 -5.50 5.25
CA ALA A 182 14.21 -6.90 4.85
C ALA A 182 15.34 -7.05 3.83
N MET A 183 15.41 -6.18 2.83
CA MET A 183 16.50 -6.18 1.84
C MET A 183 17.86 -5.85 2.47
N SER A 184 17.90 -4.92 3.43
CA SER A 184 19.14 -4.58 4.14
C SER A 184 19.68 -5.75 4.97
N LYS A 185 18.79 -6.56 5.55
CA LYS A 185 19.15 -7.81 6.25
C LYS A 185 19.70 -8.85 5.27
N LEU A 186 19.01 -9.04 4.14
CA LEU A 186 19.44 -9.99 3.11
C LEU A 186 20.80 -9.61 2.51
N LYS A 187 21.03 -8.32 2.24
CA LYS A 187 22.31 -7.82 1.73
C LYS A 187 23.47 -8.10 2.70
N LYS A 188 23.24 -7.99 4.01
CA LYS A 188 24.26 -8.33 5.02
C LYS A 188 24.56 -9.83 5.02
N GLN A 189 23.54 -10.69 4.96
CA GLN A 189 23.72 -12.14 4.87
C GLN A 189 24.51 -12.54 3.63
N ILE A 190 24.18 -11.98 2.47
CA ILE A 190 24.89 -12.23 1.21
C ILE A 190 26.36 -11.75 1.30
N ALA A 191 26.62 -10.64 1.99
CA ALA A 191 27.97 -10.12 2.17
C ALA A 191 28.82 -10.97 3.13
N GLU A 192 28.21 -11.57 4.15
CA GLU A 192 28.87 -12.42 5.15
C GLU A 192 29.15 -13.83 4.62
N GLU A 193 28.21 -14.45 3.91
CA GLU A 193 28.33 -15.81 3.38
C GLU A 193 29.02 -15.85 2.01
N GLY A 194 29.03 -14.74 1.28
CA GLY A 194 29.55 -14.64 -0.07
C GLY A 194 28.55 -15.16 -1.13
N VAL A 195 28.57 -14.54 -2.32
CA VAL A 195 27.65 -14.83 -3.43
C VAL A 195 27.78 -16.27 -3.97
N MET A 196 28.89 -16.95 -3.68
CA MET A 196 29.19 -18.32 -4.12
C MET A 196 28.84 -19.39 -3.07
N SER A 197 28.26 -19.01 -1.92
CA SER A 197 27.78 -19.96 -0.93
C SER A 197 26.68 -20.85 -1.54
N THR A 198 26.63 -22.12 -1.13
CA THR A 198 25.56 -23.06 -1.48
C THR A 198 24.26 -22.77 -0.71
N ALA A 199 24.25 -21.73 0.15
CA ALA A 199 23.09 -21.33 0.93
C ALA A 199 22.04 -20.60 0.06
N PHE A 200 20.79 -21.03 0.20
CA PHE A 200 19.65 -20.39 -0.44
C PHE A 200 19.21 -19.15 0.34
N PHE A 201 19.19 -18.00 -0.32
CA PHE A 201 18.69 -16.74 0.22
C PHE A 201 17.19 -16.60 -0.07
N SER A 202 16.36 -16.61 0.96
CA SER A 202 14.92 -16.41 0.80
C SER A 202 14.56 -14.94 0.55
N PHE A 203 13.80 -14.70 -0.51
CA PHE A 203 13.19 -13.40 -0.82
C PHE A 203 11.75 -13.29 -0.33
N HIS A 204 11.23 -14.28 0.40
CA HIS A 204 9.82 -14.34 0.77
C HIS A 204 9.34 -13.10 1.55
N GLU A 205 10.06 -12.71 2.61
CA GLU A 205 9.69 -11.53 3.39
C GLU A 205 9.69 -10.25 2.52
N VAL A 206 10.67 -10.11 1.62
CA VAL A 206 10.76 -8.96 0.71
C VAL A 206 9.58 -8.94 -0.27
N LEU A 207 9.20 -10.11 -0.79
CA LEU A 207 8.07 -10.27 -1.71
C LEU A 207 6.75 -9.88 -1.07
N GLU A 208 6.45 -10.39 0.13
CA GLU A 208 5.19 -10.10 0.82
C GLU A 208 5.01 -8.59 1.03
N TRP A 209 6.03 -7.92 1.56
CA TRP A 209 5.96 -6.47 1.78
C TRP A 209 5.86 -5.68 0.47
N ALA A 210 6.51 -6.14 -0.60
CA ALA A 210 6.42 -5.50 -1.92
C ALA A 210 5.04 -5.70 -2.56
N ASP A 211 4.40 -6.86 -2.37
CA ASP A 211 3.05 -7.14 -2.85
C ASP A 211 2.03 -6.29 -2.08
N TYR A 212 2.13 -6.20 -0.75
CA TYR A 212 1.28 -5.29 0.04
C TYR A 212 1.45 -3.83 -0.36
N GLU A 213 2.68 -3.40 -0.63
CA GLU A 213 2.94 -2.06 -1.15
C GLU A 213 2.24 -1.83 -2.50
N GLN A 214 2.36 -2.77 -3.44
CA GLN A 214 1.73 -2.66 -4.75
C GLN A 214 0.20 -2.65 -4.66
N TYR A 215 -0.39 -3.51 -3.82
CA TYR A 215 -1.84 -3.52 -3.60
C TYR A 215 -2.32 -2.21 -2.97
N GLY A 216 -1.57 -1.70 -1.98
CA GLY A 216 -1.85 -0.40 -1.37
C GLY A 216 -1.80 0.74 -2.39
N LEU A 217 -0.74 0.79 -3.20
CA LEU A 217 -0.59 1.79 -4.27
C LEU A 217 -1.72 1.72 -5.30
N ALA A 218 -2.16 0.52 -5.68
CA ALA A 218 -3.25 0.35 -6.64
C ALA A 218 -4.58 0.91 -6.10
N VAL A 219 -4.92 0.59 -4.85
CA VAL A 219 -6.14 1.09 -4.19
C VAL A 219 -6.07 2.60 -3.98
N ASP A 220 -4.94 3.11 -3.48
CA ASP A 220 -4.79 4.53 -3.18
C ASP A 220 -4.79 5.39 -4.45
N THR A 221 -4.21 4.88 -5.54
CA THR A 221 -4.30 5.52 -6.87
C THR A 221 -5.77 5.68 -7.29
N LEU A 222 -6.60 4.65 -7.12
CA LEU A 222 -8.03 4.74 -7.41
C LEU A 222 -8.71 5.82 -6.53
N LEU A 223 -8.41 5.87 -5.23
CA LEU A 223 -8.96 6.87 -4.32
C LEU A 223 -8.57 8.30 -4.72
N VAL A 224 -7.32 8.52 -5.14
CA VAL A 224 -6.86 9.82 -5.65
C VAL A 224 -7.65 10.23 -6.89
N TYR A 225 -7.91 9.31 -7.84
CA TYR A 225 -8.74 9.62 -9.01
C TYR A 225 -10.21 9.85 -8.65
N LEU A 226 -10.78 9.13 -7.68
CA LEU A 226 -12.12 9.41 -7.19
C LEU A 226 -12.22 10.81 -6.56
N LYS A 227 -11.18 11.25 -5.85
CA LYS A 227 -11.08 12.62 -5.31
C LYS A 227 -11.03 13.67 -6.43
N VAL A 228 -10.40 13.38 -7.56
CA VAL A 228 -10.43 14.26 -8.75
C VAL A 228 -11.87 14.50 -9.22
N LEU A 229 -12.75 13.50 -9.19
CA LEU A 229 -14.17 13.67 -9.56
C LEU A 229 -14.88 14.70 -8.67
N GLN A 230 -14.51 14.79 -7.40
CA GLN A 230 -15.06 15.78 -6.49
C GLN A 230 -14.60 17.20 -6.84
N PHE A 231 -13.34 17.40 -7.25
CA PHE A 231 -12.89 18.71 -7.74
C PHE A 231 -13.59 19.10 -9.04
N LEU A 232 -13.90 18.12 -9.88
CA LEU A 232 -14.70 18.30 -11.10
C LEU A 232 -16.17 18.66 -10.81
N ALA A 233 -16.68 18.47 -9.59
CA ALA A 233 -17.99 18.97 -9.18
C ALA A 233 -18.13 20.50 -9.29
N GLY A 234 -17.02 21.24 -9.40
CA GLY A 234 -17.05 22.67 -9.73
C GLY A 234 -17.54 22.95 -11.16
N VAL A 235 -17.48 21.96 -12.07
CA VAL A 235 -17.98 22.07 -13.44
C VAL A 235 -19.49 21.84 -13.44
N PRO A 236 -20.30 22.79 -13.92
CA PRO A 236 -21.76 22.75 -13.78
C PRO A 236 -22.44 21.49 -14.30
N HIS A 237 -22.04 21.01 -15.48
CA HIS A 237 -22.61 19.78 -16.05
C HIS A 237 -22.29 18.53 -15.23
N ILE A 238 -21.06 18.44 -14.70
CA ILE A 238 -20.64 17.34 -13.82
C ILE A 238 -21.35 17.43 -12.47
N ASN A 239 -21.54 18.65 -11.96
CA ASN A 239 -22.25 18.89 -10.72
C ASN A 239 -23.71 18.42 -10.80
N THR A 240 -24.41 18.70 -11.92
CA THR A 240 -25.76 18.17 -12.16
C THR A 240 -25.77 16.65 -12.10
N LEU A 241 -24.82 15.96 -12.76
CA LEU A 241 -24.71 14.50 -12.69
C LEU A 241 -24.50 14.01 -11.24
N LEU A 242 -23.61 14.65 -10.48
CA LEU A 242 -23.38 14.28 -9.08
C LEU A 242 -24.61 14.52 -8.20
N TYR A 243 -25.37 15.60 -8.42
CA TYR A 243 -26.63 15.83 -7.71
C TYR A 243 -27.70 14.80 -8.07
N THR A 244 -27.79 14.38 -9.34
CA THR A 244 -28.73 13.33 -9.75
C THR A 244 -28.44 12.01 -9.03
N LEU A 245 -27.16 11.63 -8.94
CA LEU A 245 -26.74 10.45 -8.19
C LEU A 245 -27.01 10.59 -6.69
N ARG A 246 -26.72 11.77 -6.10
CA ARG A 246 -27.01 12.03 -4.68
C ARG A 246 -28.50 11.98 -4.36
N ARG A 247 -29.35 12.47 -5.25
CA ARG A 247 -30.81 12.43 -5.11
C ARG A 247 -31.35 11.01 -5.27
N ALA A 248 -30.84 10.26 -6.25
CA ALA A 248 -31.23 8.87 -6.48
C ALA A 248 -30.65 7.90 -5.44
N ARG A 249 -29.69 8.33 -4.58
CA ARG A 249 -28.87 7.43 -3.75
C ARG A 249 -29.70 6.47 -2.91
N ASP A 250 -30.79 6.95 -2.30
CA ASP A 250 -31.57 6.13 -1.37
C ASP A 250 -32.34 5.08 -2.17
N GLN A 251 -32.95 5.45 -3.31
CA GLN A 251 -33.63 4.52 -4.21
C GLN A 251 -32.66 3.50 -4.83
N LEU A 252 -31.49 3.97 -5.28
CA LEU A 252 -30.40 3.14 -5.79
C LEU A 252 -29.89 2.15 -4.74
N ALA A 253 -29.79 2.55 -3.47
CA ALA A 253 -29.34 1.67 -2.40
C ALA A 253 -30.32 0.51 -2.16
N HIS A 254 -31.63 0.79 -2.09
CA HIS A 254 -32.65 -0.26 -1.95
C HIS A 254 -32.67 -1.18 -3.17
N PHE A 255 -32.60 -0.63 -4.38
CA PHE A 255 -32.52 -1.41 -5.62
C PHE A 255 -31.26 -2.30 -5.66
N THR A 256 -30.10 -1.76 -5.28
CA THR A 256 -28.83 -2.50 -5.24
C THR A 256 -28.90 -3.65 -4.23
N PHE A 257 -29.52 -3.43 -3.07
CA PHE A 257 -29.75 -4.50 -2.08
C PHE A 257 -30.56 -5.65 -2.67
N CYS A 258 -31.68 -5.35 -3.33
CA CYS A 258 -32.50 -6.36 -4.01
C CYS A 258 -31.71 -7.08 -5.12
N LEU A 259 -30.90 -6.34 -5.90
CA LEU A 259 -30.07 -6.89 -6.97
C LEU A 259 -28.99 -7.85 -6.42
N VAL A 260 -28.32 -7.49 -5.32
CA VAL A 260 -27.32 -8.36 -4.67
C VAL A 260 -27.95 -9.66 -4.17
N VAL A 261 -29.12 -9.59 -3.53
CA VAL A 261 -29.87 -10.79 -3.10
C VAL A 261 -30.19 -11.69 -4.30
N LEU A 262 -30.65 -11.09 -5.40
CA LEU A 262 -30.96 -11.81 -6.63
C LEU A 262 -29.71 -12.49 -7.23
N VAL A 263 -28.60 -11.76 -7.34
CA VAL A 263 -27.33 -12.28 -7.88
C VAL A 263 -26.80 -13.43 -7.01
N ILE A 264 -26.85 -13.32 -5.68
CA ILE A 264 -26.43 -14.40 -4.79
C ILE A 264 -27.34 -15.63 -4.93
N ALA A 265 -28.65 -15.44 -5.07
CA ALA A 265 -29.60 -16.54 -5.27
C ALA A 265 -29.31 -17.29 -6.58
N PHE A 266 -29.07 -16.57 -7.68
CA PHE A 266 -28.68 -17.18 -8.94
C PHE A 266 -27.29 -17.82 -8.86
N ALA A 267 -26.29 -17.17 -8.25
CA ALA A 267 -24.94 -17.72 -8.12
C ALA A 267 -24.97 -19.06 -7.36
N SER A 268 -25.78 -19.11 -6.29
CA SER A 268 -26.01 -20.33 -5.52
C SER A 268 -26.70 -21.41 -6.36
N SER A 269 -27.69 -21.04 -7.16
CA SER A 269 -28.42 -21.97 -8.04
C SER A 269 -27.52 -22.56 -9.12
N PHE A 270 -26.71 -21.73 -9.78
CA PHE A 270 -25.73 -22.17 -10.78
C PHE A 270 -24.64 -23.05 -10.16
N HIS A 271 -24.12 -22.67 -8.99
CA HIS A 271 -23.15 -23.48 -8.26
C HIS A 271 -23.69 -24.88 -7.94
N LEU A 272 -24.93 -24.97 -7.45
CA LEU A 272 -25.57 -26.24 -7.14
C LEU A 272 -25.90 -27.07 -8.39
N ALA A 273 -26.28 -26.43 -9.50
CA ALA A 273 -26.67 -27.12 -10.72
C ALA A 273 -25.47 -27.61 -11.56
N LEU A 274 -24.40 -26.82 -11.63
CA LEU A 274 -23.31 -26.98 -12.61
C LEU A 274 -21.92 -27.02 -11.99
N GLY A 275 -21.78 -26.75 -10.68
CA GLY A 275 -20.47 -26.61 -10.04
C GLY A 275 -19.60 -27.87 -10.00
N THR A 276 -20.18 -29.05 -10.22
CA THR A 276 -19.44 -30.31 -10.36
C THR A 276 -18.95 -30.58 -11.78
N GLN A 277 -19.61 -30.00 -12.78
CA GLN A 277 -19.34 -30.24 -14.20
C GLN A 277 -18.45 -29.17 -14.81
N LEU A 278 -18.63 -27.91 -14.40
CA LEU A 278 -18.00 -26.75 -15.02
C LEU A 278 -17.14 -25.98 -14.02
N HIS A 279 -15.90 -25.68 -14.42
CA HIS A 279 -14.92 -24.99 -13.58
C HIS A 279 -15.39 -23.59 -13.14
N GLU A 280 -16.07 -22.87 -14.03
CA GLU A 280 -16.60 -21.52 -13.80
C GLU A 280 -17.55 -21.46 -12.60
N TRP A 281 -18.34 -22.52 -12.40
CA TRP A 281 -19.40 -22.58 -11.38
C TRP A 281 -18.95 -23.33 -10.10
N ARG A 282 -17.67 -23.68 -9.99
CA ARG A 282 -17.16 -24.56 -8.92
C ARG A 282 -17.18 -23.96 -7.53
N HIS A 283 -16.97 -22.66 -7.41
CA HIS A 283 -17.01 -21.95 -6.12
C HIS A 283 -18.06 -20.86 -6.16
N MET A 284 -18.60 -20.48 -5.00
CA MET A 284 -19.55 -19.36 -4.93
C MET A 284 -18.96 -18.07 -5.51
N GLY A 285 -17.70 -17.77 -5.18
CA GLY A 285 -17.00 -16.58 -5.69
C GLY A 285 -16.82 -16.60 -7.21
N THR A 286 -16.40 -17.74 -7.77
CA THR A 286 -16.26 -17.88 -9.23
C THR A 286 -17.62 -17.81 -9.92
N SER A 287 -18.67 -18.37 -9.31
CA SER A 287 -20.04 -18.32 -9.84
C SER A 287 -20.58 -16.89 -9.90
N VAL A 288 -20.32 -16.05 -8.89
CA VAL A 288 -20.66 -14.62 -8.93
C VAL A 288 -19.91 -13.90 -10.06
N MET A 289 -18.61 -14.18 -10.24
CA MET A 289 -17.82 -13.61 -11.34
C MET A 289 -18.34 -14.06 -12.71
N SER A 290 -18.70 -15.34 -12.86
CA SER A 290 -19.28 -15.89 -14.08
C SER A 290 -20.64 -15.26 -14.40
N LEU A 291 -21.47 -14.96 -13.39
CA LEU A 291 -22.70 -14.18 -13.62
C LEU A 291 -22.43 -12.77 -14.14
N LEU A 292 -21.35 -12.11 -13.72
CA LEU A 292 -20.97 -10.82 -14.30
C LEU A 292 -20.56 -10.98 -15.78
N HIS A 293 -19.80 -12.04 -16.12
CA HIS A 293 -19.51 -12.35 -17.52
C HIS A 293 -20.78 -12.64 -18.34
N VAL A 294 -21.77 -13.33 -17.74
CA VAL A 294 -23.09 -13.53 -18.34
C VAL A 294 -23.77 -12.20 -18.67
N THR A 295 -23.74 -11.22 -17.76
CA THR A 295 -24.32 -9.89 -18.04
C THR A 295 -23.60 -9.14 -19.17
N LEU A 296 -22.31 -9.42 -19.40
CA LEU A 296 -21.53 -8.89 -20.51
C LEU A 296 -21.73 -9.68 -21.81
N GLY A 297 -22.53 -10.75 -21.80
CA GLY A 297 -22.77 -11.63 -22.95
C GLY A 297 -21.65 -12.65 -23.21
N GLN A 298 -20.72 -12.84 -22.27
CA GLN A 298 -19.61 -13.79 -22.39
C GLN A 298 -20.00 -15.13 -21.75
N VAL A 299 -20.67 -15.99 -22.52
CA VAL A 299 -21.07 -17.34 -22.09
C VAL A 299 -20.92 -18.34 -23.24
N ASP A 300 -20.34 -19.49 -22.94
CA ASP A 300 -20.34 -20.65 -23.83
C ASP A 300 -21.65 -21.44 -23.69
N VAL A 301 -22.69 -20.96 -24.39
CA VAL A 301 -24.04 -21.56 -24.37
C VAL A 301 -24.06 -23.02 -24.85
N PRO A 302 -23.33 -23.41 -25.92
CA PRO A 302 -23.25 -24.81 -26.34
C PRO A 302 -22.77 -25.77 -25.24
N THR A 303 -21.76 -25.36 -24.47
CA THR A 303 -21.26 -26.15 -23.34
C THR A 303 -22.31 -26.23 -22.23
N LEU A 304 -23.00 -25.13 -21.94
CA LEU A 304 -24.08 -25.09 -20.94
C LEU A 304 -25.25 -26.01 -21.30
N GLU A 305 -25.67 -26.01 -22.57
CA GLU A 305 -26.78 -26.84 -23.09
C GLU A 305 -26.46 -28.33 -23.02
N ARG A 306 -25.22 -28.69 -23.34
CA ARG A 306 -24.76 -30.09 -23.30
C ARG A 306 -24.76 -30.67 -21.88
N GLU A 307 -24.33 -29.88 -20.90
CA GLU A 307 -24.12 -30.37 -19.54
C GLU A 307 -25.41 -30.36 -18.70
N SER A 308 -26.28 -29.36 -18.88
CA SER A 308 -27.55 -29.30 -18.13
C SER A 308 -28.65 -28.47 -18.81
N PRO A 309 -29.82 -29.05 -19.11
CA PRO A 309 -30.98 -28.28 -19.60
C PRO A 309 -31.49 -27.27 -18.55
N LEU A 310 -31.32 -27.57 -17.25
CA LEU A 310 -31.65 -26.64 -16.17
C LEU A 310 -30.71 -25.44 -16.17
N GLY A 311 -29.43 -25.63 -16.54
CA GLY A 311 -28.47 -24.55 -16.72
C GLY A 311 -28.93 -23.51 -17.75
N VAL A 312 -29.44 -23.97 -18.89
CA VAL A 312 -30.01 -23.10 -19.93
C VAL A 312 -31.22 -22.34 -19.42
N PHE A 313 -32.11 -23.00 -18.66
CA PHE A 313 -33.26 -22.33 -18.04
C PHE A 313 -32.84 -21.25 -17.03
N LEU A 314 -31.87 -21.55 -16.17
CA LEU A 314 -31.30 -20.57 -15.23
C LEU A 314 -30.65 -19.40 -15.95
N TYR A 315 -29.96 -19.65 -17.07
CA TYR A 315 -29.36 -18.61 -17.90
C TYR A 315 -30.41 -17.69 -18.52
N LEU A 316 -31.44 -18.25 -19.16
CA LEU A 316 -32.51 -17.46 -19.78
C LEU A 316 -33.31 -16.65 -18.74
N SER A 317 -33.62 -17.25 -17.59
CA SER A 317 -34.33 -16.57 -16.50
C SER A 317 -33.49 -15.46 -15.86
N PHE A 318 -32.19 -15.67 -15.67
CA PHE A 318 -31.26 -14.64 -15.20
C PHE A 318 -31.16 -13.49 -16.20
N LEU A 319 -31.00 -13.78 -17.49
CA LEU A 319 -30.95 -12.77 -18.55
C LEU A 319 -32.23 -11.93 -18.55
N PHE A 320 -33.41 -12.57 -18.48
CA PHE A 320 -34.68 -11.87 -18.39
C PHE A 320 -34.75 -10.95 -17.16
N LEU A 321 -34.44 -11.46 -15.96
CA LEU A 321 -34.58 -10.69 -14.73
C LEU A 321 -33.54 -9.57 -14.58
N VAL A 322 -32.26 -9.83 -14.89
CA VAL A 322 -31.20 -8.83 -14.68
C VAL A 322 -31.11 -7.88 -15.87
N VAL A 323 -31.03 -8.40 -17.09
CA VAL A 323 -30.81 -7.56 -18.27
C VAL A 323 -32.08 -6.82 -18.67
N LEU A 324 -33.25 -7.47 -18.66
CA LEU A 324 -34.49 -6.80 -19.08
C LEU A 324 -35.17 -6.07 -17.92
N VAL A 325 -35.31 -6.68 -16.75
CA VAL A 325 -36.04 -6.03 -15.64
C VAL A 325 -35.13 -5.09 -14.84
N ALA A 326 -34.00 -5.57 -14.31
CA ALA A 326 -33.18 -4.77 -13.40
C ALA A 326 -32.54 -3.55 -14.09
N VAL A 327 -32.01 -3.68 -15.32
CA VAL A 327 -31.47 -2.53 -16.08
C VAL A 327 -32.55 -1.47 -16.33
N ASN A 328 -33.77 -1.87 -16.67
CA ASN A 328 -34.87 -0.93 -16.91
C ASN A 328 -35.32 -0.21 -15.63
N ILE A 329 -35.36 -0.91 -14.49
CA ILE A 329 -35.64 -0.28 -13.19
C ILE A 329 -34.53 0.71 -12.83
N PHE A 330 -33.26 0.32 -12.99
CA PHE A 330 -32.12 1.20 -12.77
C PHE A 330 -32.20 2.46 -13.64
N LEU A 331 -32.47 2.29 -14.94
CA LEU A 331 -32.62 3.40 -15.88
C LEU A 331 -33.78 4.32 -15.50
N SER A 332 -34.91 3.76 -15.06
CA SER A 332 -36.06 4.56 -14.59
C SER A 332 -35.68 5.42 -13.40
N ILE A 333 -35.04 4.84 -12.36
CA ILE A 333 -34.62 5.58 -11.16
C ILE A 333 -33.67 6.73 -11.52
N VAL A 334 -32.67 6.46 -12.38
CA VAL A 334 -31.69 7.46 -12.79
C VAL A 334 -32.34 8.55 -13.66
N THR A 335 -33.23 8.17 -14.56
CA THR A 335 -33.92 9.12 -15.47
C THR A 335 -34.87 10.03 -14.69
N ASP A 336 -35.61 9.50 -13.72
CA ASP A 336 -36.50 10.27 -12.86
C ASP A 336 -35.70 11.28 -12.01
N ALA A 337 -34.58 10.86 -11.44
CA ALA A 337 -33.70 11.77 -10.71
C ALA A 337 -33.07 12.82 -11.64
N TYR A 338 -32.66 12.43 -12.85
CA TYR A 338 -32.09 13.35 -13.85
C TYR A 338 -33.07 14.42 -14.31
N THR A 339 -34.30 14.03 -14.64
CA THR A 339 -35.34 14.97 -15.07
C THR A 339 -35.71 15.95 -13.94
N ALA A 340 -35.78 15.47 -12.70
CA ALA A 340 -36.08 16.30 -11.55
C ALA A 340 -34.98 17.32 -11.23
N GLU A 341 -33.69 16.94 -11.33
CA GLU A 341 -32.58 17.89 -11.16
C GLU A 341 -32.47 18.87 -12.33
N LYS A 342 -32.72 18.42 -13.57
CA LYS A 342 -32.74 19.30 -14.73
C LYS A 342 -33.84 20.36 -14.63
N ALA A 343 -35.02 19.99 -14.10
CA ALA A 343 -36.11 20.93 -13.84
C ALA A 343 -35.74 21.93 -12.71
N ALA A 344 -35.04 21.48 -11.67
CA ALA A 344 -34.57 22.34 -10.58
C ALA A 344 -33.39 23.26 -10.97
N ALA A 345 -32.59 22.86 -11.96
CA ALA A 345 -31.43 23.62 -12.44
C ALA A 345 -31.78 24.84 -13.32
N ILE A 346 -33.07 25.07 -13.61
CA ILE A 346 -33.55 26.26 -14.32
C ILE A 346 -33.51 27.44 -13.33
N HIS A 347 -32.37 28.15 -13.31
CA HIS A 347 -32.05 29.46 -12.67
C HIS A 347 -30.81 29.47 -11.76
N VAL A 348 -29.64 29.08 -12.25
CA VAL A 348 -28.38 29.49 -11.62
C VAL A 348 -27.41 30.02 -12.67
N ASP A 349 -27.13 31.33 -12.62
CA ASP A 349 -26.14 31.99 -13.47
C ASP A 349 -24.74 31.40 -13.22
N LEU A 350 -24.35 30.50 -14.12
CA LEU A 350 -23.08 29.77 -14.16
C LEU A 350 -21.86 30.65 -13.83
N PHE A 351 -21.83 31.83 -14.44
CA PHE A 351 -20.70 32.75 -14.40
C PHE A 351 -20.54 33.38 -13.00
N LYS A 352 -21.65 33.62 -12.29
CA LYS A 352 -21.62 34.18 -10.93
C LYS A 352 -21.09 33.17 -9.93
N VAL A 353 -21.55 31.92 -9.99
CA VAL A 353 -21.12 30.87 -9.05
C VAL A 353 -19.64 30.52 -9.21
N LEU A 354 -19.14 30.48 -10.45
CA LEU A 354 -17.73 30.21 -10.75
C LEU A 354 -16.81 31.34 -10.26
N ILE A 355 -17.19 32.60 -10.49
CA ILE A 355 -16.46 33.76 -9.99
C ILE A 355 -16.44 33.75 -8.45
N ASP A 356 -17.55 33.41 -7.80
CA ASP A 356 -17.64 33.38 -6.34
C ASP A 356 -16.89 32.18 -5.72
N ALA A 357 -16.87 31.02 -6.37
CA ALA A 357 -16.08 29.87 -5.93
C ALA A 357 -14.57 30.14 -6.06
N ALA A 358 -14.13 30.68 -7.20
CA ALA A 358 -12.74 31.05 -7.43
C ALA A 358 -12.28 32.15 -6.45
N ARG A 359 -13.10 33.18 -6.21
CA ARG A 359 -12.82 34.21 -5.20
C ARG A 359 -12.71 33.63 -3.80
N ARG A 360 -13.59 32.69 -3.41
CA ARG A 360 -13.53 32.04 -2.10
C ARG A 360 -12.28 31.19 -1.92
N GLN A 361 -11.85 30.45 -2.94
CA GLN A 361 -10.62 29.64 -2.91
C GLN A 361 -9.36 30.52 -2.81
N ILE A 362 -9.31 31.60 -3.60
CA ILE A 362 -8.21 32.59 -3.57
C ILE A 362 -8.18 33.32 -2.24
N HIS A 363 -9.35 33.66 -1.68
CA HIS A 363 -9.41 34.34 -0.39
C HIS A 363 -8.94 33.42 0.74
N ARG A 364 -9.38 32.15 0.77
CA ARG A 364 -8.95 31.14 1.76
C ARG A 364 -7.45 30.88 1.72
N THR A 365 -6.89 30.72 0.54
CA THR A 365 -5.44 30.53 0.37
C THR A 365 -4.67 31.79 0.77
N ARG A 366 -5.15 32.99 0.42
CA ARG A 366 -4.54 34.27 0.82
C ARG A 366 -4.63 34.50 2.33
N THR A 367 -5.74 34.17 2.99
CA THR A 367 -5.88 34.27 4.45
C THR A 367 -5.00 33.27 5.18
N SER A 368 -4.87 32.04 4.68
CA SER A 368 -3.95 31.03 5.24
C SER A 368 -2.48 31.43 5.07
N ILE A 369 -2.11 32.01 3.93
CA ILE A 369 -0.76 32.53 3.71
C ILE A 369 -0.47 33.73 4.63
N ASN A 370 -1.44 34.63 4.80
CA ASN A 370 -1.28 35.79 5.67
C ASN A 370 -1.22 35.41 7.16
N SER A 371 -2.01 34.42 7.60
CA SER A 371 -1.95 33.92 8.97
C SER A 371 -0.64 33.16 9.24
N LEU A 372 -0.12 32.42 8.25
CA LEU A 372 1.21 31.82 8.31
C LEU A 372 2.32 32.88 8.36
N LYS A 373 2.26 33.93 7.54
CA LYS A 373 3.21 35.07 7.60
C LYS A 373 3.16 35.80 8.94
N ALA A 374 1.98 36.00 9.52
CA ALA A 374 1.82 36.63 10.82
C ALA A 374 2.40 35.77 11.95
N ARG A 375 2.13 34.45 11.93
CA ARG A 375 2.73 33.48 12.87
C ARG A 375 4.25 33.42 12.71
N TRP A 376 4.77 33.43 11.48
CA TRP A 376 6.21 33.42 11.23
C TRP A 376 6.89 34.70 11.70
N LYS A 377 6.28 35.88 11.49
CA LYS A 377 6.75 37.14 12.09
C LYS A 377 6.72 37.13 13.62
N GLY A 378 5.69 36.53 14.22
CA GLY A 378 5.59 36.34 15.67
C GLY A 378 6.71 35.47 16.22
N VAL A 379 6.96 34.31 15.60
CA VAL A 379 8.05 33.39 15.97
C VAL A 379 9.42 34.02 15.79
N VAL A 380 9.64 34.77 14.70
CA VAL A 380 10.89 35.51 14.48
C VAL A 380 11.07 36.64 15.50
N ALA A 381 10.00 37.36 15.86
CA ALA A 381 10.03 38.38 16.89
C ALA A 381 10.32 37.80 18.28
N GLU A 382 9.69 36.68 18.64
CA GLU A 382 9.90 35.97 19.90
C GLU A 382 11.30 35.36 20.00
N ALA A 383 11.81 34.77 18.91
CA ALA A 383 13.19 34.31 18.80
C ALA A 383 14.19 35.47 18.94
N SER A 384 13.91 36.64 18.32
CA SER A 384 14.77 37.83 18.46
C SER A 384 14.73 38.43 19.87
N PHE A 385 13.57 38.41 20.53
CA PHE A 385 13.38 38.90 21.88
C PHE A 385 14.10 38.01 22.90
N ASN A 386 13.96 36.69 22.78
CA ASN A 386 14.65 35.69 23.60
C ASN A 386 16.17 35.77 23.42
N ALA A 387 16.65 35.92 22.17
CA ALA A 387 18.08 36.13 21.92
C ALA A 387 18.60 37.43 22.55
N SER A 388 17.81 38.52 22.52
CA SER A 388 18.17 39.79 23.16
C SER A 388 18.18 39.71 24.69
N THR A 389 17.23 38.99 25.30
CA THR A 389 17.18 38.80 26.77
C THR A 389 18.30 37.90 27.25
N SER A 390 18.57 36.77 26.58
CA SER A 390 19.71 35.91 26.90
C SER A 390 21.05 36.65 26.74
N PHE A 391 21.19 37.51 25.73
CA PHE A 391 22.40 38.35 25.57
C PHE A 391 22.55 39.37 26.70
N LYS A 392 21.47 40.05 27.10
CA LYS A 392 21.50 41.00 28.23
C LYS A 392 21.83 40.31 29.56
N GLN A 393 21.31 39.10 29.77
CA GLN A 393 21.55 38.30 30.97
C GLN A 393 23.00 37.84 31.04
N TYR A 394 23.57 37.34 29.92
CA TYR A 394 24.98 37.00 29.81
C TYR A 394 25.91 38.20 30.04
N VAL A 395 25.60 39.37 29.49
CA VAL A 395 26.36 40.61 29.72
C VAL A 395 26.26 41.07 31.17
N GLY A 396 25.08 40.94 31.80
CA GLY A 396 24.86 41.24 33.21
C GLY A 396 25.67 40.34 34.15
N GLU A 397 25.71 39.04 33.89
CA GLU A 397 26.52 38.09 34.66
C GLU A 397 28.02 38.33 34.48
N ARG A 398 28.46 38.67 33.26
CA ARG A 398 29.87 38.96 33.00
C ARG A 398 30.34 40.28 33.60
N THR A 399 29.49 41.29 33.64
CA THR A 399 29.80 42.59 34.29
C THR A 399 29.79 42.50 35.81
N THR A 400 28.89 41.71 36.40
CA THR A 400 28.89 41.42 37.84
C THR A 400 30.11 40.57 38.24
N ALA A 401 30.48 39.55 37.46
CA ALA A 401 31.71 38.79 37.66
C ALA A 401 32.98 39.65 37.52
N LEU A 402 33.03 40.55 36.53
CA LEU A 402 34.14 41.50 36.35
C LEU A 402 34.25 42.50 37.50
N SER A 403 33.13 43.03 38.00
CA SER A 403 33.13 43.95 39.15
C SER A 403 33.51 43.26 40.47
N ALA A 404 33.12 41.99 40.65
CA ALA A 404 33.56 41.17 41.78
C ALA A 404 35.07 40.87 41.70
N SER A 405 35.58 40.53 40.50
CA SER A 405 37.01 40.35 40.25
C SER A 405 37.81 41.64 40.46
N PHE A 406 37.27 42.80 40.06
CA PHE A 406 37.93 44.10 40.25
C PHE A 406 37.99 44.50 41.73
N LYS A 407 36.93 44.23 42.52
CA LYS A 407 36.93 44.43 43.98
C LYS A 407 37.89 43.48 44.70
N SER A 408 38.07 42.25 44.22
CA SER A 408 39.05 41.32 44.80
C SER A 408 40.49 41.66 44.40
N ARG A 409 40.71 42.34 43.27
CA ARG A 409 42.05 42.80 42.83
C ARG A 409 42.45 44.15 43.43
N SER A 410 41.51 45.03 43.75
CA SER A 410 41.81 46.33 44.38
C SER A 410 42.26 46.23 45.84
N SER A 411 41.98 45.11 46.52
CA SER A 411 42.49 44.81 47.87
C SER A 411 43.88 44.15 47.86
N SER A 412 44.39 43.70 46.71
CA SER A 412 45.62 42.91 46.60
C SER A 412 46.79 43.61 45.89
N VAL A 413 46.60 44.81 45.31
CA VAL A 413 47.66 45.47 44.51
C VAL A 413 47.81 46.93 44.92
N ARG A 414 48.29 47.13 46.16
CA ARG A 414 48.91 48.38 46.61
C ARG A 414 50.42 48.12 46.67
N GLY A 415 51.03 47.91 45.51
CA GLY A 415 52.43 47.57 45.38
C GLY A 415 52.77 47.19 43.94
N MET A 416 53.75 47.90 43.38
CA MET A 416 54.41 47.69 42.10
C MET A 416 53.78 48.33 40.85
N SER A 417 54.68 49.09 40.24
CA SER A 417 54.58 50.04 39.15
C SER A 417 54.78 49.40 37.77
N ARG A 418 54.17 50.04 36.77
CA ARG A 418 54.58 50.17 35.35
C ARG A 418 54.90 48.86 34.58
N GLN A 419 54.05 48.54 33.62
CA GLN A 419 54.36 48.68 32.19
C GLN A 419 53.10 48.51 31.33
N VAL A 420 52.94 49.38 30.34
CA VAL A 420 51.81 49.48 29.43
C VAL A 420 52.24 48.92 28.08
N HIS A 421 51.56 47.89 27.59
CA HIS A 421 51.55 47.57 26.17
C HIS A 421 50.11 47.36 25.69
N MET A 422 49.68 48.25 24.79
CA MET A 422 48.45 48.17 24.03
C MET A 422 48.48 46.94 23.10
N VAL A 423 47.50 46.07 23.23
CA VAL A 423 47.13 45.13 22.16
C VAL A 423 45.67 45.40 21.79
N ARG A 424 45.47 46.01 20.62
CA ARG A 424 44.16 46.17 19.98
C ARG A 424 43.69 44.79 19.49
N VAL A 425 42.54 44.32 19.98
CA VAL A 425 41.83 43.19 19.37
C VAL A 425 40.58 43.73 18.66
N ARG A 426 40.58 43.54 17.34
CA ARG A 426 39.55 43.90 16.38
C ARG A 426 38.53 42.75 16.35
N VAL A 427 37.27 43.01 16.70
CA VAL A 427 36.18 42.02 16.53
C VAL A 427 35.31 42.47 15.36
N THR A 428 35.43 41.77 14.25
CA THR A 428 34.61 41.92 13.06
C THR A 428 33.38 41.01 13.22
N VAL A 429 32.18 41.58 13.22
CA VAL A 429 30.92 40.83 13.10
C VAL A 429 30.51 40.86 11.64
N ALA A 430 30.60 39.72 10.96
CA ALA A 430 30.07 39.54 9.61
C ALA A 430 28.67 38.91 9.71
N VAL A 431 27.66 39.66 9.31
CA VAL A 431 26.31 39.17 9.00
C VAL A 431 26.32 38.81 7.52
N ALA A 432 26.19 37.53 7.20
CA ALA A 432 25.98 37.07 5.83
C ALA A 432 24.50 36.71 5.66
N VAL A 433 23.83 37.48 4.80
CA VAL A 433 22.54 37.13 4.19
C VAL A 433 22.85 36.54 2.82
N ALA A 434 22.55 35.26 2.64
CA ALA A 434 22.14 34.61 1.40
C ALA A 434 21.56 33.24 1.76
#